data_AF-A0A5C3LUY5-F1
#
_entry.id   AF-A0A5C3LUY5-F1
#
_cell.length_a   1.000
_cell.length_b   1.000
_cell.length_c   1.000
_cell.angle_alpha   90.00
_cell.angle_beta   90.00
_cell.angle_gamma   90.00
#
_symmetry.space_group_name_H-M   'P 1'
#
loop_
_entity.id
_entity.type
_entity.pdbx_description
1 polymer ?
#
loop_
_entity_poly.entity_id
_entity_poly.type
_entity_poly.pdbx_seq_one_letter_code
_entity_poly.pdbx_strand_id
1 'polypeptide(L)'
;MRTPIGESVQNDPSILKKSLDIQLQKLIVEPYLFTISHPETISQDPTSMERRLALENYCPNVIIIDGLDECDNSKHQSLILQLLAHALSTSQLPFRFLIVSRPETHITNTFNSHILISITTRLALDETFRPGLDIAVFLRSSFEDIYNKRLEYMVNVPTPWPSDGTIDRLVQSCSGQFIYASTVVKYVD
;
A
#
# COMPACT_ATOMS: atom_id res chain seq x y z
N MET A 1 -19.21 -9.29 1.25
CA MET A 1 -18.51 -8.33 0.35
C MET A 1 -18.43 -8.80 -1.11
N ARG A 2 -17.84 -9.96 -1.47
CA ARG A 2 -17.64 -10.35 -2.90
C ARG A 2 -18.95 -10.48 -3.69
N THR A 3 -19.97 -11.15 -3.15
CA THR A 3 -21.24 -11.39 -3.85
C THR A 3 -22.01 -10.11 -4.13
N PRO A 4 -22.25 -9.21 -3.14
CA PRO A 4 -22.98 -7.96 -3.40
C PRO A 4 -22.25 -7.01 -4.36
N ILE A 5 -20.90 -7.04 -4.39
CA ILE A 5 -20.11 -6.30 -5.40
C ILE A 5 -20.35 -6.90 -6.80
N GLY A 6 -20.32 -8.22 -6.92
CA GLY A 6 -20.59 -8.91 -8.19
C GLY A 6 -21.98 -8.62 -8.74
N GLU A 7 -23.00 -8.63 -7.88
CA GLU A 7 -24.37 -8.25 -8.24
C GLU A 7 -24.47 -6.81 -8.68
N SER A 8 -23.78 -5.89 -7.99
CA SER A 8 -23.74 -4.47 -8.37
C SER A 8 -23.18 -4.27 -9.78
N VAL A 9 -22.12 -4.99 -10.15
CA VAL A 9 -21.53 -4.96 -11.50
C VAL A 9 -22.43 -5.64 -12.53
N GLN A 10 -23.11 -6.73 -12.17
CA GLN A 10 -24.03 -7.43 -13.07
C GLN A 10 -25.26 -6.58 -13.40
N ASN A 11 -25.80 -5.88 -12.40
CA ASN A 11 -26.95 -5.00 -12.55
C ASN A 11 -26.61 -3.72 -13.33
N ASP A 12 -25.38 -3.22 -13.18
CA ASP A 12 -24.90 -2.06 -13.91
C ASP A 12 -23.44 -2.26 -14.38
N PRO A 13 -23.24 -2.88 -15.56
CA PRO A 13 -21.91 -3.10 -16.11
C PRO A 13 -21.14 -1.80 -16.41
N SER A 14 -21.82 -0.67 -16.51
CA SER A 14 -21.21 0.64 -16.76
C SER A 14 -20.60 1.27 -15.51
N ILE A 15 -20.81 0.68 -14.32
CA ILE A 15 -20.42 1.24 -13.02
C ILE A 15 -18.94 1.63 -12.95
N LEU A 16 -18.04 0.85 -13.58
CA LEU A 16 -16.60 1.11 -13.61
C LEU A 16 -16.21 2.35 -14.44
N LYS A 17 -17.14 2.89 -15.22
CA LYS A 17 -16.97 4.12 -16.01
C LYS A 17 -17.73 5.30 -15.42
N LYS A 18 -18.49 5.09 -14.34
CA LYS A 18 -19.19 6.16 -13.63
C LYS A 18 -18.22 6.97 -12.78
N SER A 19 -18.71 8.07 -12.23
CA SER A 19 -17.92 8.92 -11.34
C SER A 19 -17.48 8.16 -10.07
N LEU A 20 -16.36 8.58 -9.49
CA LEU A 20 -15.74 7.89 -8.36
C LEU A 20 -16.63 7.85 -7.10
N ASP A 21 -17.48 8.84 -6.91
CA ASP A 21 -18.48 8.87 -5.83
C ASP A 21 -19.52 7.75 -6.00
N ILE A 22 -20.02 7.54 -7.22
CA ILE A 22 -20.95 6.45 -7.51
C ILE A 22 -20.25 5.10 -7.34
N GLN A 23 -19.00 4.98 -7.81
CA GLN A 23 -18.21 3.76 -7.62
C GLN A 23 -17.99 3.44 -6.14
N LEU A 24 -17.57 4.42 -5.33
CA LEU A 24 -17.41 4.26 -3.88
C LEU A 24 -18.71 3.79 -3.23
N GLN A 25 -19.83 4.45 -3.57
CA GLN A 25 -21.12 4.12 -2.98
C GLN A 25 -21.58 2.71 -3.36
N LYS A 26 -21.54 2.37 -4.65
CA LYS A 26 -22.09 1.12 -5.19
C LYS A 26 -21.18 -0.10 -5.03
N LEU A 27 -19.86 0.10 -4.93
CA LEU A 27 -18.89 -0.99 -4.89
C LEU A 27 -18.28 -1.19 -3.50
N ILE A 28 -18.41 -0.22 -2.59
CA ILE A 28 -17.83 -0.32 -1.24
C ILE A 28 -18.90 -0.12 -0.17
N VAL A 29 -19.57 1.05 -0.16
CA VAL A 29 -20.50 1.41 0.93
C VAL A 29 -21.74 0.53 0.96
N GLU A 30 -22.50 0.46 -0.14
CA GLU A 30 -23.73 -0.33 -0.21
C GLU A 30 -23.47 -1.84 -0.05
N PRO A 31 -22.48 -2.46 -0.73
CA PRO A 31 -22.13 -3.87 -0.50
C PRO A 31 -21.80 -4.19 0.95
N TYR A 32 -21.13 -3.26 1.63
CA TYR A 32 -20.82 -3.39 3.04
C TYR A 32 -22.06 -3.32 3.91
N LEU A 33 -22.87 -2.26 3.76
CA LEU A 33 -24.12 -2.08 4.49
C LEU A 33 -25.07 -3.25 4.29
N PHE A 34 -25.17 -3.76 3.07
CA PHE A 34 -25.97 -4.95 2.76
C PHE A 34 -25.47 -6.19 3.53
N THR A 35 -24.14 -6.41 3.54
CA THR A 35 -23.53 -7.55 4.23
C THR A 35 -23.81 -7.53 5.73
N ILE A 36 -23.71 -6.36 6.38
CA ILE A 36 -23.94 -6.26 7.83
C ILE A 36 -25.43 -6.34 8.22
N SER A 37 -26.34 -5.92 7.33
CA SER A 37 -27.79 -5.99 7.58
C SER A 37 -28.38 -7.38 7.34
N HIS A 38 -27.67 -8.27 6.65
CA HIS A 38 -28.14 -9.63 6.34
C HIS A 38 -27.14 -10.71 6.81
N PRO A 39 -26.93 -10.85 8.15
CA PRO A 39 -25.94 -11.77 8.71
C PRO A 39 -26.22 -13.25 8.40
N GLU A 40 -27.45 -13.63 8.06
CA GLU A 40 -27.79 -14.97 7.53
C GLU A 40 -27.06 -15.32 6.22
N THR A 41 -26.55 -14.34 5.48
CA THR A 41 -25.67 -14.58 4.33
C THR A 41 -24.22 -14.89 4.72
N ILE A 42 -23.87 -14.74 6.01
CA ILE A 42 -22.51 -14.87 6.56
C ILE A 42 -22.33 -16.23 7.28
N SER A 43 -23.38 -16.81 7.88
CA SER A 43 -23.39 -18.19 8.38
C SER A 43 -24.82 -18.75 8.53
N GLN A 44 -24.99 -20.08 8.44
CA GLN A 44 -26.29 -20.77 8.55
C GLN A 44 -26.79 -20.96 10.00
N ASP A 45 -26.02 -20.58 11.03
CA ASP A 45 -26.38 -20.85 12.44
C ASP A 45 -26.06 -19.61 13.31
N PRO A 46 -27.04 -18.96 13.97
CA PRO A 46 -26.78 -17.68 14.64
C PRO A 46 -27.06 -17.68 16.15
N THR A 47 -26.00 -17.65 16.97
CA THR A 47 -26.02 -16.98 18.28
C THR A 47 -25.43 -15.55 18.18
N SER A 48 -25.82 -14.65 19.09
CA SER A 48 -25.48 -13.22 19.02
C SER A 48 -23.99 -12.89 19.19
N MET A 49 -23.23 -13.73 19.91
CA MET A 49 -21.78 -13.55 20.07
C MET A 49 -21.02 -13.98 18.81
N GLU A 50 -21.41 -15.10 18.21
CA GLU A 50 -20.83 -15.60 16.96
C GLU A 50 -21.12 -14.67 15.78
N ARG A 51 -22.26 -13.95 15.78
CA ARG A 51 -22.55 -12.90 14.79
C ARG A 51 -21.52 -11.78 14.79
N ARG A 52 -21.10 -11.27 15.96
CA ARG A 52 -20.09 -10.20 16.05
C ARG A 52 -18.72 -10.68 15.61
N LEU A 53 -18.32 -11.87 16.04
CA LEU A 53 -17.06 -12.50 15.63
C LEU A 53 -17.06 -12.83 14.13
N ALA A 54 -18.18 -13.28 13.58
CA ALA A 54 -18.34 -13.52 12.15
C ALA A 54 -18.22 -12.21 11.36
N LEU A 55 -18.85 -11.12 11.79
CA LEU A 55 -18.70 -9.82 11.13
C LEU A 55 -17.26 -9.28 11.16
N GLU A 56 -16.55 -9.45 12.29
CA GLU A 56 -15.11 -9.13 12.40
C GLU A 56 -14.23 -9.99 11.48
N ASN A 57 -14.64 -11.25 11.22
CA ASN A 57 -13.94 -12.17 10.33
C ASN A 57 -14.32 -12.02 8.84
N TYR A 58 -15.50 -11.47 8.53
CA TYR A 58 -16.02 -11.38 7.15
C TYR A 58 -15.91 -10.00 6.52
N CYS A 59 -15.76 -8.93 7.31
CA CYS A 59 -15.55 -7.59 6.80
C CYS A 59 -14.13 -7.12 7.11
N PRO A 60 -13.38 -6.62 6.10
CA PRO A 60 -12.02 -6.15 6.34
C PRO A 60 -12.07 -4.93 7.26
N ASN A 61 -11.41 -5.02 8.42
CA ASN A 61 -11.28 -3.88 9.33
C ASN A 61 -10.34 -2.79 8.79
N VAL A 62 -9.54 -3.13 7.77
CA VAL A 62 -8.57 -2.23 7.13
C VAL A 62 -8.64 -2.38 5.61
N ILE A 63 -8.72 -1.25 4.90
CA ILE A 63 -8.55 -1.16 3.45
C ILE A 63 -7.21 -0.48 3.18
N ILE A 64 -6.34 -1.15 2.41
CA ILE A 64 -5.03 -0.62 2.06
C ILE A 64 -5.10 -0.06 0.64
N ILE A 65 -4.70 1.20 0.50
CA ILE A 65 -4.51 1.87 -0.78
C ILE A 65 -3.00 2.10 -0.92
N ASP A 66 -2.36 1.25 -1.71
CA ASP A 66 -0.92 1.30 -1.95
C ASP A 66 -0.62 2.00 -3.28
N GLY A 67 0.20 3.05 -3.25
CA GLY A 67 0.57 3.85 -4.42
C GLY A 67 -0.51 4.81 -4.90
N LEU A 68 -1.17 5.57 -4.02
CA LEU A 68 -2.18 6.57 -4.44
C LEU A 68 -1.63 7.57 -5.47
N ASP A 69 -0.34 7.92 -5.37
CA ASP A 69 0.34 8.83 -6.29
C ASP A 69 0.55 8.27 -7.70
N GLU A 70 0.43 6.95 -7.88
CA GLU A 70 0.49 6.29 -9.18
C GLU A 70 -0.88 6.32 -9.91
N CYS A 71 -1.95 6.81 -9.26
CA CYS A 71 -3.24 7.00 -9.92
C CYS A 71 -3.18 8.17 -10.91
N ASP A 72 -3.81 8.00 -12.08
CA ASP A 72 -3.85 9.07 -13.07
C ASP A 72 -4.55 10.33 -12.54
N ASN A 73 -3.89 11.48 -12.75
CA ASN A 73 -4.38 12.84 -12.47
C ASN A 73 -4.46 13.22 -10.97
N SER A 74 -3.71 14.26 -10.59
CA SER A 74 -3.67 14.83 -9.23
C SER A 74 -5.04 15.22 -8.67
N LYS A 75 -5.98 15.61 -9.54
CA LYS A 75 -7.37 15.91 -9.16
C LYS A 75 -8.11 14.66 -8.71
N HIS A 76 -7.92 13.52 -9.38
CA HIS A 76 -8.55 12.26 -8.97
C HIS A 76 -7.98 11.76 -7.66
N GLN A 77 -6.66 11.85 -7.46
CA GLN A 77 -6.02 11.49 -6.21
C GLN A 77 -6.58 12.28 -5.02
N SER A 78 -6.72 13.60 -5.19
CA SER A 78 -7.33 14.47 -4.18
C SER A 78 -8.81 14.15 -3.96
N LEU A 79 -9.56 13.87 -5.03
CA LEU A 79 -10.97 13.50 -4.97
C LEU A 79 -11.18 12.18 -4.22
N ILE A 80 -10.33 11.16 -4.45
CA ILE A 80 -10.37 9.89 -3.71
C ILE A 80 -10.30 10.17 -2.20
N LEU A 81 -9.30 10.95 -1.76
CA LEU A 81 -9.14 11.30 -0.34
C LEU A 81 -10.38 12.01 0.23
N GLN A 82 -10.96 12.95 -0.52
CA GLN A 82 -12.17 13.67 -0.10
C GLN A 82 -13.39 12.74 0.01
N LEU A 83 -13.58 11.84 -0.95
CA LEU A 83 -14.68 10.89 -0.95
C LEU A 83 -14.56 9.88 0.21
N LEU A 84 -13.35 9.41 0.50
CA LEU A 84 -13.10 8.54 1.65
C LEU A 84 -13.39 9.26 2.97
N ALA A 85 -12.91 10.50 3.12
CA ALA A 85 -13.20 11.32 4.30
C ALA A 85 -14.70 11.54 4.49
N HIS A 86 -15.41 11.83 3.40
CA HIS A 86 -16.86 11.99 3.41
C HIS A 86 -17.56 10.70 3.83
N ALA A 87 -17.22 9.56 3.22
CA ALA A 87 -17.84 8.27 3.53
C ALA A 87 -17.59 7.84 4.99
N LEU A 88 -16.39 8.06 5.53
CA LEU A 88 -16.09 7.81 6.94
C LEU A 88 -16.93 8.70 7.88
N SER A 89 -17.17 9.95 7.48
CA SER A 89 -17.92 10.92 8.29
C SER A 89 -19.42 10.68 8.26
N THR A 90 -19.98 10.23 7.13
CA THR A 90 -21.44 10.12 6.93
C THR A 90 -21.99 8.71 7.12
N SER A 91 -21.21 7.68 6.80
CA SER A 91 -21.73 6.31 6.69
C SER A 91 -21.34 5.40 7.86
N GLN A 92 -20.70 5.94 8.91
CA GLN A 92 -20.22 5.19 10.10
C GLN A 92 -19.52 3.87 9.74
N LEU A 93 -18.74 3.88 8.66
CA LEU A 93 -18.03 2.70 8.20
C LEU A 93 -17.00 2.30 9.28
N PRO A 94 -16.94 1.04 9.73
CA PRO A 94 -15.94 0.61 10.71
C PRO A 94 -14.57 0.35 10.07
N PHE A 95 -14.38 0.77 8.82
CA PHE A 95 -13.11 0.61 8.11
C PHE A 95 -12.10 1.63 8.58
N ARG A 96 -10.86 1.19 8.68
CA ARG A 96 -9.70 2.09 8.65
C ARG A 96 -9.06 2.03 7.27
N PHE A 97 -8.65 3.19 6.76
CA PHE A 97 -7.87 3.24 5.53
C PHE A 97 -6.40 3.41 5.89
N LEU A 98 -5.56 2.53 5.35
CA LEU A 98 -4.11 2.73 5.31
C LEU A 98 -3.77 3.19 3.90
N ILE A 99 -3.33 4.44 3.78
CA ILE A 99 -2.95 5.03 2.50
C ILE A 99 -1.43 5.15 2.47
N VAL A 100 -0.82 4.48 1.51
CA VAL A 100 0.63 4.51 1.26
C VAL A 100 0.83 5.28 -0.04
N SER A 101 1.64 6.34 0.02
CA SER A 101 1.86 7.22 -1.13
C SER A 101 3.09 8.10 -0.94
N ARG A 102 3.69 8.55 -2.04
CA ARG A 102 4.69 9.63 -2.01
C ARG A 102 4.06 10.95 -1.52
N PRO A 103 4.84 11.83 -0.86
CA PRO A 103 4.33 13.08 -0.31
C PRO A 103 4.18 14.17 -1.39
N GLU A 104 3.48 13.87 -2.49
CA GLU A 104 3.21 14.86 -3.53
C GLU A 104 2.41 16.05 -2.98
N THR A 105 2.61 17.23 -3.57
CA THR A 105 2.12 18.49 -2.99
C THR A 105 0.59 18.50 -2.82
N HIS A 106 -0.18 18.06 -3.83
CA HIS A 106 -1.64 18.02 -3.74
C HIS A 106 -2.16 16.95 -2.77
N ILE A 107 -1.49 15.80 -2.67
CA ILE A 107 -1.82 14.76 -1.68
C ILE A 107 -1.61 15.34 -0.27
N THR A 108 -0.43 15.90 -0.01
CA THR A 108 -0.09 16.51 1.28
C THR A 108 -1.05 17.64 1.65
N ASN A 109 -1.36 18.53 0.70
CA ASN A 109 -2.33 19.63 0.91
C ASN A 109 -3.74 19.11 1.20
N THR A 110 -4.17 18.03 0.54
CA THR A 110 -5.49 17.44 0.77
C THR A 110 -5.58 16.84 2.18
N PHE A 111 -4.55 16.14 2.66
CA PHE A 111 -4.48 15.68 4.05
C PHE A 111 -4.46 16.82 5.07
N ASN A 112 -3.91 17.98 4.72
CA ASN A 112 -3.93 19.18 5.56
C ASN A 112 -5.29 19.92 5.60
N SER A 113 -6.30 19.44 4.86
CA SER A 113 -7.65 19.98 4.97
C SER A 113 -8.28 19.69 6.34
N HIS A 114 -9.18 20.57 6.79
CA HIS A 114 -9.79 20.49 8.13
C HIS A 114 -10.42 19.12 8.46
N ILE A 115 -11.02 18.45 7.47
CA ILE A 115 -11.65 17.15 7.69
C ILE A 115 -10.57 16.07 7.85
N LEU A 116 -9.68 15.92 6.87
CA LEU A 116 -8.68 14.84 6.87
C LEU A 116 -7.69 14.96 8.02
N ILE A 117 -7.23 16.17 8.35
CA ILE A 117 -6.29 16.37 9.45
C ILE A 117 -6.86 15.91 10.80
N SER A 118 -8.19 15.96 10.97
CA SER A 118 -8.87 15.58 12.21
C SER A 118 -9.11 14.07 12.35
N ILE A 119 -9.09 13.32 11.23
CA ILE A 119 -9.44 11.89 11.19
C ILE A 119 -8.27 11.00 10.76
N THR A 120 -7.10 11.57 10.46
CA THR A 120 -5.94 10.83 9.98
C THR A 120 -4.74 10.97 10.89
N THR A 121 -3.94 9.91 10.95
CA THR A 121 -2.61 9.91 11.57
C THR A 121 -1.58 9.80 10.46
N ARG A 122 -0.63 10.74 10.40
CA ARG A 122 0.46 10.70 9.42
C ARG A 122 1.67 9.97 9.99
N LEU A 123 2.06 8.88 9.34
CA LEU A 123 3.34 8.25 9.56
C LEU A 123 4.26 8.61 8.40
N ALA A 124 5.19 9.53 8.63
CA ALA A 124 6.24 9.81 7.67
C ALA A 124 7.29 8.70 7.77
N LEU A 125 7.59 8.05 6.64
CA LEU A 125 8.74 7.15 6.51
C LEU A 125 10.02 7.95 6.15
N ASP A 126 10.10 9.20 6.61
CA ASP A 126 11.08 10.20 6.17
C ASP A 126 12.49 10.02 6.75
N GLU A 127 13.36 10.98 6.41
CA GLU A 127 14.84 11.03 6.41
C GLU A 127 15.58 10.67 7.71
N THR A 128 14.89 10.26 8.78
CA THR A 128 15.55 9.54 9.88
C THR A 128 15.98 8.14 9.45
N PHE A 129 15.24 7.55 8.50
CA PHE A 129 15.68 6.37 7.78
C PHE A 129 16.91 6.77 6.94
N ARG A 130 18.05 6.13 7.20
CA ARG A 130 19.28 6.33 6.43
C ARG A 130 19.36 5.23 5.37
N PRO A 131 18.61 5.32 4.25
CA PRO A 131 18.53 4.24 3.28
C PRO A 131 19.90 3.88 2.72
N GLY A 132 20.83 4.84 2.68
CA GLY A 132 22.21 4.58 2.26
C GLY A 132 22.95 3.58 3.15
N LEU A 133 22.70 3.57 4.47
CA LEU A 133 23.32 2.59 5.38
C LEU A 133 22.77 1.19 5.12
N ASP A 134 21.45 1.06 5.01
CA ASP A 134 20.82 -0.24 4.78
C ASP A 134 21.13 -0.77 3.38
N ILE A 135 21.21 0.10 2.37
CA ILE A 135 21.67 -0.24 1.02
C ILE A 135 23.14 -0.70 1.06
N ALA A 136 24.01 -0.04 1.83
CA ALA A 136 25.40 -0.46 1.97
C ALA A 136 25.50 -1.86 2.58
N VAL A 137 24.73 -2.14 3.64
CA VAL A 137 24.66 -3.47 4.26
C VAL A 137 24.15 -4.51 3.27
N PHE A 138 23.06 -4.21 2.56
CA PHE A 138 22.50 -5.09 1.53
C PHE A 138 23.50 -5.40 0.42
N LEU A 139 24.18 -4.38 -0.13
CA LEU A 139 25.16 -4.56 -1.19
C LEU A 139 26.35 -5.40 -0.71
N ARG A 140 26.87 -5.14 0.50
CA ARG A 140 27.99 -5.90 1.08
C ARG A 140 27.65 -7.37 1.22
N SER A 141 26.51 -7.67 1.88
CA SER A 141 26.04 -9.05 2.04
C SER A 141 25.83 -9.74 0.69
N SER A 142 25.22 -9.04 -0.26
CA SER A 142 24.92 -9.62 -1.58
C SER A 142 26.18 -9.91 -2.40
N PHE A 143 27.16 -9.01 -2.40
CA PHE A 143 28.41 -9.25 -3.11
C PHE A 143 29.30 -10.29 -2.43
N GLU A 144 29.26 -10.37 -1.10
CA GLU A 144 29.89 -11.47 -0.35
C GLU A 144 29.27 -12.83 -0.74
N ASP A 145 27.95 -12.91 -0.86
CA ASP A 145 27.27 -14.11 -1.34
C ASP A 145 27.70 -14.48 -2.77
N ILE A 146 27.77 -13.50 -3.69
CA ILE A 146 28.25 -13.72 -5.07
C ILE A 146 29.71 -14.21 -5.07
N TYR A 147 30.57 -13.58 -4.29
CA TYR A 147 31.97 -13.96 -4.15
C TYR A 147 32.10 -15.42 -3.69
N ASN A 148 31.37 -15.78 -2.64
CA ASN A 148 31.37 -17.13 -2.07
C ASN A 148 30.80 -18.19 -3.01
N LYS A 149 29.77 -17.87 -3.80
CA LYS A 149 29.23 -18.76 -4.83
C LYS A 149 30.21 -19.00 -5.99
N ARG A 150 31.11 -18.07 -6.26
CA ARG A 150 32.00 -18.05 -7.44
C ARG A 150 33.48 -18.13 -7.07
N LEU A 151 33.80 -18.80 -5.95
CA LEU A 151 35.17 -18.90 -5.43
C LEU A 151 36.19 -19.37 -6.47
N GLU A 152 35.81 -20.27 -7.38
CA GLU A 152 36.69 -20.76 -8.45
C GLU A 152 37.21 -19.65 -9.37
N TYR A 153 36.42 -18.59 -9.60
CA TYR A 153 36.81 -17.42 -10.39
C TYR A 153 37.38 -16.28 -9.54
N MET A 154 37.18 -16.33 -8.22
CA MET A 154 37.51 -15.24 -7.29
C MET A 154 38.82 -15.45 -6.52
N VAL A 155 39.55 -16.55 -6.77
CA VAL A 155 40.78 -16.94 -6.03
C VAL A 155 41.81 -15.81 -5.90
N ASN A 156 41.96 -14.96 -6.93
CA ASN A 156 42.94 -13.86 -6.95
C ASN A 156 42.31 -12.48 -6.75
N VAL A 157 41.03 -12.42 -6.37
CA VAL A 157 40.29 -11.19 -6.16
C VAL A 157 40.39 -10.81 -4.68
N PRO A 158 40.92 -9.62 -4.33
CA PRO A 158 41.04 -9.21 -2.94
C PRO A 158 39.67 -9.05 -2.27
N THR A 159 39.60 -9.41 -0.99
CA THR A 159 38.44 -9.15 -0.12
C THR A 159 38.66 -7.87 0.71
N PRO A 160 37.58 -7.12 1.05
CA PRO A 160 36.20 -7.31 0.61
C PRO A 160 36.02 -7.03 -0.89
N TRP A 161 35.15 -7.79 -1.53
CA TRP A 161 34.77 -7.58 -2.93
C TRP A 161 33.28 -7.21 -3.03
N PRO A 162 32.94 -6.12 -3.74
CA PRO A 162 33.84 -5.08 -4.24
C PRO A 162 34.41 -4.23 -3.09
N SER A 163 35.42 -3.42 -3.40
CA SER A 163 36.03 -2.49 -2.42
C SER A 163 34.99 -1.52 -1.82
N ASP A 164 35.24 -1.04 -0.61
CA ASP A 164 34.39 -0.05 0.08
C ASP A 164 34.05 1.17 -0.78
N GLY A 165 35.03 1.76 -1.46
CA GLY A 165 34.79 2.91 -2.33
C GLY A 165 33.91 2.62 -3.55
N THR A 166 33.72 1.35 -3.93
CA THR A 166 32.75 0.94 -4.95
C THR A 166 31.36 0.79 -4.33
N ILE A 167 31.25 0.22 -3.13
CA ILE A 167 30.00 0.21 -2.37
C ILE A 167 29.48 1.63 -2.17
N ASP A 168 30.32 2.57 -1.74
CA ASP A 168 29.93 3.96 -1.50
C ASP A 168 29.39 4.64 -2.77
N ARG A 169 30.03 4.40 -3.92
CA ARG A 169 29.57 4.90 -5.22
C ARG A 169 28.24 4.28 -5.65
N LEU A 170 28.05 2.99 -5.39
CA LEU A 170 26.77 2.32 -5.65
C LEU A 170 25.66 2.87 -4.75
N VAL A 171 25.93 3.04 -3.46
CA VAL A 171 25.01 3.65 -2.50
C VAL A 171 24.59 5.05 -2.96
N GLN A 172 25.57 5.89 -3.36
CA GLN A 172 25.29 7.21 -3.91
C GLN A 172 24.43 7.13 -5.17
N SER A 173 24.74 6.20 -6.08
CA SER A 173 23.97 5.99 -7.32
C SER A 173 22.54 5.52 -7.05
N CYS A 174 22.31 4.75 -5.99
CA CYS A 174 20.98 4.30 -5.61
C CYS A 174 20.06 5.46 -5.22
N SER A 175 20.60 6.59 -4.73
CA SER A 175 19.79 7.74 -4.26
C SER A 175 18.66 7.32 -3.30
N GLY A 176 18.97 6.38 -2.40
CA GLY A 176 18.00 5.81 -1.44
C GLY A 176 17.06 4.73 -1.99
N GLN A 177 17.15 4.38 -3.28
CA GLN A 177 16.25 3.43 -3.93
C GLN A 177 16.83 2.01 -3.93
N PHE A 178 16.24 1.12 -3.12
CA PHE A 178 16.63 -0.29 -3.06
C PHE A 178 16.46 -1.04 -4.38
N ILE A 179 15.51 -0.62 -5.22
CA ILE A 179 15.31 -1.27 -6.53
C ILE A 179 16.57 -1.18 -7.40
N TYR A 180 17.28 -0.04 -7.36
CA TYR A 180 18.53 0.12 -8.10
C TYR A 180 19.60 -0.84 -7.55
N ALA A 181 19.80 -0.88 -6.24
CA ALA A 181 20.75 -1.78 -5.59
C ALA A 181 20.48 -3.25 -5.96
N SER A 182 19.21 -3.66 -5.88
CA SER A 182 18.79 -5.03 -6.21
C SER A 182 19.03 -5.38 -7.68
N THR A 183 18.83 -4.42 -8.60
CA THR A 183 19.09 -4.60 -10.03
C THR A 183 20.58 -4.76 -10.30
N VAL A 184 21.44 -3.97 -9.65
CA VAL A 184 22.90 -4.11 -9.77
C VAL A 184 23.36 -5.48 -9.30
N VAL A 185 22.89 -5.93 -8.12
CA VAL A 185 23.23 -7.26 -7.60
C VAL A 185 22.80 -8.35 -8.56
N LYS A 186 21.56 -8.30 -9.07
CA LYS A 186 21.03 -9.26 -10.06
C LYS A 186 21.76 -9.24 -11.40
N TYR A 187 22.35 -8.13 -11.77
CA TYR A 187 23.14 -8.02 -13.00
C TYR A 187 24.52 -8.65 -12.85
N VAL A 188 25.08 -8.64 -11.64
CA VAL A 188 26.42 -9.15 -11.34
C VAL A 188 26.41 -10.64 -10.96
N ASP A 189 25.38 -11.13 -10.27
CA ASP A 189 25.15 -12.57 -10.08
C ASP A 189 24.76 -13.23 -11.40
#